data_AF-A0A1C5CS40-F1
#
_entry.id   AF-A0A1C5CS40-F1
#
_cell.length_a   1.000
_cell.length_b   1.000
_cell.length_c   1.000
_cell.angle_alpha   90.00
_cell.angle_beta   90.00
_cell.angle_gamma   90.00
#
_symmetry.space_group_name_H-M   'P 1'
#
loop_
_entity.id
_entity.type
_entity.pdbx_description
1 polymer ?
#
loop_
_entity_poly.entity_id
_entity_poly.type
_entity_poly.pdbx_seq_one_letter_code
_entity_poly.pdbx_strand_id
1 'polypeptide(L)'
;MVGLPEHLEHARRLRAELPEQVYLWVNAAEGHSYSDAEADEWTALDPLFPYSRHPHRSAGLPCRTGESVISVDGEGTVRRCHFVRAELGNLYDGSYRDALRPRACPLAVCDCHIGYVHLETLPLYDVFAGGVLERIPAPDPGRDAVSGGRGGIVVGMPSPPP
;
A
#
# COMPACT_ATOMS: atom_id res chain seq x y z
N MET A 1 -5.46 5.26 -10.06
CA MET A 1 -4.85 6.12 -11.11
C MET A 1 -3.38 6.41 -10.77
N VAL A 2 -2.63 7.11 -11.63
CA VAL A 2 -1.24 7.53 -11.35
C VAL A 2 -1.20 9.04 -11.10
N GLY A 3 -0.53 9.47 -10.03
CA GLY A 3 -0.45 10.85 -9.57
C GLY A 3 0.51 11.71 -10.39
N LEU A 4 0.22 11.93 -11.67
CA LEU A 4 0.95 12.88 -12.50
C LEU A 4 0.16 14.19 -12.61
N PRO A 5 0.81 15.37 -12.69
CA PRO A 5 0.11 16.65 -12.75
C PRO A 5 -1.01 16.71 -13.79
N GLU A 6 -0.81 16.15 -14.98
CA GLU A 6 -1.80 16.07 -16.06
C GLU A 6 -3.04 15.22 -15.71
N HIS A 7 -2.95 14.36 -14.71
CA HIS A 7 -4.04 13.52 -14.24
C HIS A 7 -4.84 14.16 -13.09
N LEU A 8 -4.39 15.25 -12.48
CA LEU A 8 -4.99 15.79 -11.25
C LEU A 8 -6.46 16.22 -11.47
N GLU A 9 -6.75 16.93 -12.56
CA GLU A 9 -8.12 17.34 -12.88
C GLU A 9 -9.03 16.14 -13.16
N HIS A 10 -8.49 15.10 -13.79
CA HIS A 10 -9.20 13.83 -13.98
C HIS A 10 -9.50 13.15 -12.64
N ALA A 11 -8.54 13.18 -11.71
CA ALA A 11 -8.66 12.63 -10.37
C ALA A 11 -9.78 13.31 -9.57
N ARG A 12 -9.78 14.64 -9.59
CA ARG A 12 -10.78 15.47 -8.90
C ARG A 12 -12.18 15.21 -9.42
N ARG A 13 -12.34 15.14 -10.75
CA ARG A 13 -13.64 14.80 -11.35
C ARG A 13 -14.10 13.40 -10.98
N LEU A 14 -13.21 12.41 -11.08
CA LEU A 14 -13.52 11.03 -10.66
C LEU A 14 -13.93 10.98 -9.19
N ARG A 15 -13.23 11.70 -8.31
CA ARG A 15 -13.57 11.76 -6.88
C ARG A 15 -14.95 12.35 -6.65
N ALA A 16 -15.33 13.39 -7.38
CA ALA A 16 -16.64 14.04 -7.27
C ALA A 16 -17.79 13.17 -7.80
N GLU A 17 -17.54 12.32 -8.79
CA GLU A 17 -18.53 11.42 -9.38
C GLU A 17 -18.70 10.12 -8.59
N LEU A 18 -17.66 9.67 -7.88
CA LEU A 18 -17.69 8.46 -7.07
C LEU A 18 -18.42 8.69 -5.73
N PRO A 19 -19.25 7.73 -5.26
CA PRO A 19 -19.80 7.78 -3.91
C PRO A 19 -18.71 7.97 -2.85
N GLU A 20 -19.00 8.73 -1.80
CA GLU A 20 -18.01 9.11 -0.78
C GLU A 20 -17.29 7.90 -0.16
N GLN A 21 -18.04 6.82 0.08
CA GLN A 21 -17.53 5.58 0.66
C GLN A 21 -16.63 4.77 -0.29
N VAL A 22 -16.64 5.05 -1.60
CA VAL A 22 -15.77 4.36 -2.55
C VAL A 22 -14.39 4.96 -2.47
N TYR A 23 -13.41 4.20 -2.01
CA TYR A 23 -12.02 4.63 -1.94
C TYR A 23 -11.43 4.90 -3.34
N LEU A 24 -10.75 6.03 -3.51
CA LEU A 24 -10.02 6.37 -4.73
C LEU A 24 -8.52 6.23 -4.49
N TRP A 25 -7.92 5.21 -5.09
CA TRP A 25 -6.48 4.97 -5.02
C TRP A 25 -5.71 5.79 -6.06
N VAL A 26 -4.75 6.57 -5.59
CA VAL A 26 -3.69 7.19 -6.39
C VAL A 26 -2.32 6.53 -6.12
N ASN A 27 -1.66 6.02 -7.17
CA ASN A 27 -0.26 5.61 -7.11
C ASN A 27 0.65 6.80 -7.35
N ALA A 28 1.65 7.02 -6.50
CA ALA A 28 2.73 7.94 -6.84
C ALA A 28 3.44 7.45 -8.10
N ALA A 29 3.78 8.37 -8.99
CA ALA A 29 4.49 8.08 -10.22
C ALA A 29 5.95 7.73 -9.93
N GLU A 30 6.38 6.59 -10.45
CA GLU A 30 7.78 6.18 -10.42
C GLU A 30 8.66 7.23 -11.13
N GLY A 31 9.76 7.63 -10.49
CA GLY A 31 10.67 8.65 -11.02
C GLY A 31 10.17 10.09 -10.96
N HIS A 32 8.95 10.34 -10.44
CA HIS A 32 8.44 11.69 -10.25
C HIS A 32 8.62 12.15 -8.79
N SER A 33 9.18 13.35 -8.64
CA SER A 33 9.32 13.99 -7.33
C SER A 33 8.20 14.99 -7.13
N TYR A 34 7.57 14.93 -5.95
CA TYR A 34 6.50 15.84 -5.55
C TYR A 34 7.07 16.83 -4.54
N SER A 35 6.80 18.11 -4.75
CA SER A 35 6.81 19.08 -3.65
C SER A 35 5.73 18.73 -2.63
N ASP A 36 5.83 19.28 -1.41
CA ASP A 36 4.81 19.05 -0.39
C ASP A 36 3.45 19.61 -0.83
N ALA A 37 3.42 20.77 -1.48
CA ALA A 37 2.18 21.33 -2.02
C ALA A 37 1.53 20.43 -3.08
N GLU A 38 2.32 19.82 -3.98
CA GLU A 38 1.79 18.86 -4.95
C GLU A 38 1.30 17.59 -4.26
N ALA A 39 2.02 17.10 -3.26
CA ALA A 39 1.64 15.91 -2.51
C ALA A 39 0.36 16.13 -1.69
N ASP A 40 0.13 17.34 -1.17
CA ASP A 40 -1.10 17.69 -0.44
C ASP A 40 -2.33 17.58 -1.34
N GLU A 41 -2.23 17.99 -2.60
CA GLU A 41 -3.31 17.87 -3.59
C GLU A 41 -3.70 16.42 -3.85
N TRP A 42 -2.71 15.52 -3.92
CA TRP A 42 -2.95 14.08 -4.05
C TRP A 42 -3.46 13.45 -2.75
N THR A 43 -2.94 13.89 -1.61
CA THR A 43 -3.33 13.40 -0.27
C THR A 43 -4.78 13.77 0.04
N ALA A 44 -5.27 14.90 -0.46
CA ALA A 44 -6.68 15.28 -0.37
C ALA A 44 -7.61 14.32 -1.11
N LEU A 45 -7.13 13.60 -2.13
CA LEU A 45 -7.89 12.62 -2.89
C LEU A 45 -7.70 11.19 -2.36
N ASP A 46 -6.48 10.84 -1.99
CA ASP A 46 -6.08 9.56 -1.39
C ASP A 46 -5.29 9.84 -0.10
N PRO A 47 -5.90 9.72 1.09
CA PRO A 47 -5.22 9.95 2.37
C PRO A 47 -4.01 9.02 2.61
N LEU A 48 -3.88 7.92 1.86
CA LEU A 48 -2.76 6.98 1.95
C LEU A 48 -1.69 7.24 0.90
N PHE A 49 -1.82 8.30 0.09
CA PHE A 49 -0.82 8.72 -0.88
C PHE A 49 0.59 8.88 -0.30
N PRO A 50 0.80 9.39 0.95
CA PRO A 50 2.13 9.51 1.53
C PRO A 50 2.91 8.18 1.62
N TYR A 51 2.23 7.05 1.81
CA TYR A 51 2.89 5.72 1.80
C TYR A 51 3.39 5.32 0.42
N SER A 52 2.75 5.81 -0.65
CA SER A 52 3.18 5.59 -2.03
C SER A 52 4.25 6.58 -2.47
N ARG A 53 4.27 7.79 -1.91
CA ARG A 53 5.19 8.87 -2.27
C ARG A 53 6.63 8.58 -1.86
N HIS A 54 6.82 7.97 -0.69
CA HIS A 54 8.14 7.80 -0.10
C HIS A 54 8.59 6.34 -0.09
N PRO A 55 9.80 6.05 -0.58
CA PRO A 55 10.42 4.75 -0.39
C PRO A 55 10.68 4.47 1.10
N HIS A 56 10.45 3.23 1.52
CA HIS A 56 10.56 2.80 2.92
C HIS A 56 11.91 2.11 3.15
N ARG A 57 12.68 2.54 4.16
CA ARG A 57 13.88 1.79 4.58
C ARG A 57 13.45 0.41 5.07
N SER A 58 13.99 -0.65 4.49
CA SER A 58 13.51 -2.01 4.75
C SER A 58 14.57 -3.00 5.20
N ALA A 59 15.86 -2.72 4.99
CA ALA A 59 16.91 -3.69 5.28
C ALA A 59 16.89 -4.14 6.74
N GLY A 60 16.82 -5.46 6.95
CA GLY A 60 16.81 -6.05 8.29
C GLY A 60 15.46 -5.98 9.00
N LEU A 61 14.46 -5.28 8.45
CA LEU A 61 13.14 -5.15 9.09
C LEU A 61 12.26 -6.39 8.88
N PRO A 62 11.36 -6.69 9.84
CA PRO A 62 10.39 -7.77 9.71
C PRO A 62 9.44 -7.54 8.54
N CYS A 63 9.21 -8.60 7.77
CA CYS A 63 8.36 -8.58 6.60
C CYS A 63 7.69 -9.93 6.42
N ARG A 64 6.39 -9.91 6.12
CA ARG A 64 5.57 -11.12 5.95
C ARG A 64 5.90 -11.94 4.70
N THR A 65 6.70 -11.37 3.80
CA THR A 65 7.10 -11.99 2.53
C THR A 65 7.99 -13.22 2.75
N GLY A 66 7.55 -14.36 2.22
CA GLY A 66 8.22 -15.65 2.36
C GLY A 66 7.80 -16.44 3.59
N GLU A 67 6.83 -15.95 4.37
CA GLU A 67 6.16 -16.67 5.45
C GLU A 67 4.69 -16.89 5.11
N SER A 68 3.90 -15.81 5.10
CA SER A 68 2.45 -15.83 4.83
C SER A 68 2.07 -15.17 3.50
N VAL A 69 3.05 -14.56 2.82
CA VAL A 69 2.88 -13.88 1.53
C VAL A 69 3.93 -14.38 0.55
N ILE A 70 3.52 -14.67 -0.68
CA ILE A 70 4.41 -15.09 -1.76
C ILE A 70 4.08 -14.33 -3.05
N SER A 71 5.08 -14.24 -3.93
CA SER A 71 4.93 -13.78 -5.31
C SER A 71 5.12 -14.98 -6.23
N VAL A 72 4.23 -15.13 -7.22
CA VAL A 72 4.29 -16.23 -8.19
C VAL A 72 4.27 -15.65 -9.60
N ASP A 73 5.15 -16.16 -10.47
CA ASP A 73 5.12 -15.80 -11.90
C ASP A 73 4.28 -16.78 -12.74
N GLY A 74 4.17 -16.52 -14.04
CA GLY A 74 3.32 -17.32 -14.95
C GLY A 74 3.73 -18.79 -15.06
N GLU A 75 5.01 -19.11 -14.83
CA GLU A 75 5.54 -20.48 -14.83
C GLU A 75 5.37 -21.17 -13.47
N GLY A 76 4.72 -20.51 -12.50
CA GLY A 76 4.50 -21.02 -11.16
C GLY A 76 5.70 -20.87 -10.24
N THR A 77 6.79 -20.20 -10.64
CA THR A 77 7.95 -20.03 -9.77
C THR A 77 7.59 -19.13 -8.60
N VAL A 78 7.77 -19.64 -7.39
CA VAL A 78 7.44 -18.94 -6.15
C VAL A 78 8.68 -18.24 -5.63
N ARG A 79 8.53 -16.95 -5.33
CA ARG A 79 9.52 -16.11 -4.64
C ARG A 79 8.85 -15.49 -3.42
N ARG A 80 9.66 -15.05 -2.45
CA ARG A 80 9.10 -14.35 -1.27
C ARG A 80 8.50 -12.99 -1.65
N CYS A 81 9.13 -12.26 -2.56
CA CYS A 81 8.78 -10.90 -2.96
C CYS A 81 9.13 -10.72 -4.45
N HIS A 82 8.41 -9.86 -5.16
CA HIS A 82 8.66 -9.57 -6.58
C HIS A 82 10.11 -9.15 -6.86
N PHE A 83 10.72 -8.39 -5.95
CA PHE A 83 12.08 -7.86 -6.12
C PHE A 83 13.18 -8.73 -5.51
N VAL A 84 12.81 -9.79 -4.76
CA VAL A 84 13.78 -10.73 -4.19
C VAL A 84 13.85 -11.96 -5.09
N ARG A 85 14.92 -12.06 -5.87
CA ARG A 85 15.08 -13.09 -6.91
C ARG A 85 15.18 -14.52 -6.41
N ALA A 86 15.54 -14.72 -5.14
CA ALA A 86 15.70 -16.05 -4.55
C ALA A 86 14.39 -16.83 -4.61
N GLU A 87 14.44 -17.98 -5.29
CA GLU A 87 13.31 -18.87 -5.49
C GLU A 87 13.08 -19.72 -4.24
N LEU A 88 11.80 -19.95 -3.94
CA LEU A 88 11.35 -20.79 -2.84
C LEU A 88 10.95 -22.18 -3.33
N GLY A 89 10.55 -22.32 -4.60
CA GLY A 89 10.05 -23.54 -5.23
C GLY A 89 9.02 -23.21 -6.30
N ASN A 90 8.16 -24.15 -6.66
CA ASN A 90 7.10 -23.97 -7.66
C ASN A 90 5.69 -24.20 -7.05
N LEU A 91 4.72 -23.43 -7.51
CA LEU A 91 3.32 -23.47 -7.05
C LEU A 91 2.65 -24.79 -7.45
N TYR A 92 2.94 -25.29 -8.65
CA TYR A 92 2.25 -26.43 -9.24
C TYR A 92 2.64 -27.77 -8.62
N ASP A 93 3.88 -27.91 -8.16
CA ASP A 93 4.35 -29.10 -7.43
C ASP A 93 4.35 -28.93 -5.91
N GLY A 94 4.10 -27.71 -5.42
CA GLY A 94 4.02 -27.40 -3.99
C GLY A 94 5.36 -27.34 -3.26
N SER A 95 6.50 -27.47 -3.97
CA SER A 95 7.85 -27.49 -3.38
C SER A 95 8.20 -26.22 -2.59
N TYR A 96 7.52 -25.10 -2.87
CA TYR A 96 7.74 -23.84 -2.16
C TYR A 96 7.41 -23.88 -0.66
N ARG A 97 6.53 -24.81 -0.25
CA ARG A 97 5.98 -24.86 1.11
C ARG A 97 7.04 -25.09 2.16
N ASP A 98 8.02 -25.94 1.87
CA ASP A 98 9.12 -26.27 2.78
C ASP A 98 10.06 -25.07 3.02
N ALA A 99 10.04 -24.08 2.12
CA ALA A 99 10.84 -22.88 2.21
C ALA A 99 10.12 -21.72 2.93
N LEU A 100 8.86 -21.86 3.33
CA LEU A 100 8.12 -20.80 4.02
C LEU A 100 8.63 -20.64 5.47
N ARG A 101 9.08 -19.43 5.80
CA ARG A 101 9.55 -19.05 7.15
C ARG A 101 9.72 -17.54 7.27
N PRO A 102 9.65 -16.97 8.48
CA PRO A 102 9.97 -15.57 8.73
C PRO A 102 11.37 -15.21 8.21
N ARG A 103 11.49 -14.04 7.56
CA ARG A 103 12.78 -13.51 7.09
C ARG A 103 12.77 -11.99 7.08
N ALA A 104 13.82 -11.38 7.59
CA ALA A 104 14.05 -9.95 7.40
C ALA A 104 14.13 -9.57 5.89
N CYS A 105 13.73 -8.36 5.54
CA CYS A 105 13.84 -7.86 4.16
C CYS A 105 15.33 -7.66 3.79
N PRO A 106 15.79 -8.19 2.64
CA PRO A 106 17.18 -8.05 2.19
C PRO A 106 17.43 -6.74 1.41
N LEU A 107 16.36 -6.04 0.99
CA LEU A 107 16.48 -4.81 0.21
C LEU A 107 16.71 -3.62 1.14
N ALA A 108 17.59 -2.71 0.74
CA ALA A 108 17.84 -1.47 1.47
C ALA A 108 16.57 -0.62 1.60
N VAL A 109 15.80 -0.56 0.52
CA VAL A 109 14.61 0.26 0.36
C VAL A 109 13.52 -0.54 -0.34
N CYS A 110 12.27 -0.32 0.05
CA CYS A 110 11.07 -0.88 -0.56
C CYS A 110 10.10 0.24 -0.94
N ASP A 111 9.72 0.30 -2.22
CA ASP A 111 8.92 1.37 -2.82
C ASP A 111 7.69 0.86 -3.58
N CYS A 112 7.55 -0.46 -3.75
CA CYS A 112 6.39 -1.06 -4.39
C CYS A 112 5.27 -1.34 -3.37
N HIS A 113 4.03 -0.97 -3.69
CA HIS A 113 2.89 -1.21 -2.79
C HIS A 113 2.73 -2.69 -2.42
N ILE A 114 2.84 -3.57 -3.40
CA ILE A 114 2.79 -5.04 -3.22
C ILE A 114 3.93 -5.60 -2.35
N GLY A 115 4.94 -4.78 -2.02
CA GLY A 115 6.03 -5.14 -1.12
C GLY A 115 5.88 -4.44 0.23
N TYR A 116 5.86 -3.11 0.24
CA TYR A 116 5.91 -2.34 1.49
C TYR A 116 4.66 -2.56 2.35
N VAL A 117 3.51 -2.91 1.76
CA VAL A 117 2.29 -3.22 2.52
C VAL A 117 2.51 -4.40 3.50
N HIS A 118 3.52 -5.24 3.23
CA HIS A 118 3.91 -6.38 4.05
C HIS A 118 5.09 -6.12 5.00
N LEU A 119 5.61 -4.88 5.07
CA LEU A 119 6.55 -4.48 6.12
C LEU A 119 5.78 -4.32 7.43
N GLU A 120 6.14 -5.11 8.44
CA GLU A 120 5.42 -5.14 9.71
C GLU A 120 5.63 -3.87 10.54
N THR A 121 6.58 -3.03 10.15
CA THR A 121 6.83 -1.71 10.76
C THR A 121 5.86 -0.64 10.28
N LEU A 122 5.07 -0.91 9.24
CA LEU A 122 4.05 0.01 8.73
C LEU A 122 2.66 -0.43 9.23
N PRO A 123 1.75 0.52 9.54
CA PRO A 123 0.43 0.20 10.09
C PRO A 123 -0.56 -0.32 9.03
N LEU A 124 -0.07 -0.73 7.85
CA LEU A 124 -0.92 -0.94 6.67
C LEU A 124 -1.80 -2.20 6.78
N TYR A 125 -1.39 -3.19 7.56
CA TYR A 125 -2.27 -4.34 7.86
C TYR A 125 -3.46 -3.93 8.74
N ASP A 126 -3.31 -2.94 9.60
CA ASP A 126 -4.43 -2.43 10.41
C ASP A 126 -5.30 -1.49 9.57
N VAL A 127 -4.68 -0.64 8.74
CA VAL A 127 -5.37 0.28 7.83
C VAL A 127 -6.24 -0.48 6.84
N PHE A 128 -5.73 -1.56 6.24
CA PHE A 128 -6.47 -2.33 5.23
C PHE A 128 -7.23 -3.52 5.81
N ALA A 129 -6.83 -4.06 6.96
CA ALA A 129 -7.42 -5.24 7.58
C ALA A 129 -7.62 -6.40 6.59
N GLY A 130 -8.87 -6.72 6.24
CA GLY A 130 -9.20 -7.75 5.26
C GLY A 130 -8.96 -7.37 3.79
N GLY A 131 -8.72 -6.09 3.49
CA GLY A 131 -8.59 -5.53 2.14
C GLY A 131 -7.15 -5.24 1.71
N VAL A 132 -6.15 -5.92 2.28
CA VAL A 132 -4.72 -5.67 2.02
C VAL A 132 -4.36 -5.85 0.55
N LEU A 133 -4.89 -6.88 -0.12
CA LEU A 133 -4.54 -7.17 -1.52
C LEU A 133 -5.26 -6.23 -2.49
N GLU A 134 -6.48 -5.85 -2.15
CA GLU A 134 -7.32 -4.92 -2.91
C GLU A 134 -6.95 -3.46 -2.64
N ARG A 135 -6.09 -3.21 -1.64
CA ARG A 135 -5.76 -1.88 -1.11
C ARG A 135 -7.02 -1.08 -0.76
N ILE A 136 -7.99 -1.72 -0.11
CA ILE A 136 -9.22 -1.09 0.35
C ILE A 136 -9.12 -0.91 1.86
N PRO A 137 -9.08 0.35 2.36
CA PRO A 137 -9.03 0.61 3.80
C PRO A 137 -10.23 -0.02 4.50
N ALA A 138 -10.03 -0.49 5.72
CA ALA A 138 -11.12 -0.87 6.58
C ALA A 138 -12.08 0.32 6.72
N PRO A 139 -13.41 0.08 6.75
CA PRO A 139 -14.36 1.16 6.94
C PRO A 139 -14.02 1.90 8.23
N ASP A 140 -13.93 3.23 8.16
CA ASP A 140 -13.80 4.03 9.36
C ASP A 140 -15.16 4.00 10.08
N PRO A 141 -15.26 3.40 11.29
CA PRO A 141 -16.51 3.35 12.02
C PRO A 141 -17.10 4.75 12.29
N GLY A 142 -16.30 5.82 12.19
CA GLY A 142 -16.75 7.22 12.28
C GLY A 142 -17.28 7.83 10.97
N ARG A 143 -16.92 7.30 9.79
CA ARG A 143 -17.42 7.80 8.48
C ARG A 143 -18.73 7.16 8.06
N ASP A 144 -18.97 5.91 8.43
CA ASP A 144 -20.20 5.19 8.06
C ASP A 144 -21.42 5.62 8.89
N ALA A 145 -21.21 6.33 10.01
CA ALA A 145 -22.30 6.81 10.86
C ALA A 145 -22.99 8.08 10.33
N VAL A 146 -22.43 8.76 9.33
CA VAL A 146 -22.93 10.07 8.87
C VAL A 146 -23.92 9.94 7.70
N SER A 147 -24.97 9.14 7.91
CA SER A 147 -26.28 9.39 7.28
C SER A 147 -27.27 10.07 8.23
N GLY A 148 -26.81 10.64 9.35
CA GLY A 148 -27.65 11.39 10.27
C GLY A 148 -26.88 12.33 11.21
N GLY A 149 -26.69 13.59 10.78
CA GLY A 149 -26.59 14.73 11.70
C GLY A 149 -25.20 15.17 12.19
N ARG A 150 -24.81 16.37 11.75
CA ARG A 150 -23.88 17.37 12.33
C ARG A 150 -22.90 16.92 13.43
N GLY A 151 -21.60 17.00 13.12
CA GLY A 151 -20.54 17.16 14.11
C GLY A 151 -19.17 16.75 13.57
N GLY A 152 -18.32 17.73 13.23
CA GLY A 152 -16.98 17.46 12.72
C GLY A 152 -16.04 16.94 13.81
N ILE A 153 -15.18 15.98 13.45
CA ILE A 153 -13.93 15.68 14.15
C ILE A 153 -12.88 15.33 13.09
N VAL A 154 -11.79 16.10 13.09
CA VAL A 154 -10.55 15.82 12.37
C VAL A 154 -9.73 14.80 13.16
N VAL A 155 -9.43 13.65 12.56
CA VAL A 155 -8.45 12.70 13.12
C VAL A 155 -7.13 12.95 12.39
N GLY A 156 -6.15 13.49 13.12
CA GLY A 156 -4.81 13.77 12.61
C GLY A 156 -4.04 12.47 12.31
N MET A 157 -3.39 12.43 11.15
CA MET A 157 -2.41 11.40 10.82
C MET A 157 -1.22 11.51 11.78
N PRO A 158 -0.71 10.40 12.36
CA PRO A 158 0.52 10.45 13.12
C PRO A 158 1.69 10.80 12.19
N SER A 159 2.53 11.74 12.61
CA SER A 159 3.76 12.11 11.90
C SER A 159 4.70 10.90 11.79
N PRO A 160 5.45 10.74 10.68
CA PRO A 160 6.43 9.67 10.57
C PRO A 160 7.57 9.86 11.59
N PRO A 161 8.18 8.77 12.10
CA PRO A 161 9.30 8.84 13.04
C PRO A 161 10.55 9.47 12.39
N PRO A 162 11.48 10.02 13.20
CA PRO A 162 12.65 10.79 12.75
C PRO A 162 13.64 9.99 11.90
#